data_AF-A0A7W0NK99-F1
#
_entry.id   AF-A0A7W0NK99-F1
#
_cell.length_a   1.000
_cell.length_b   1.000
_cell.length_c   1.000
_cell.angle_alpha   90.00
_cell.angle_beta   90.00
_cell.angle_gamma   90.00
#
_symmetry.space_group_name_H-M   'P 1'
#
loop_
_entity.id
_entity.type
_entity.pdbx_description
1 polymer ?
#
loop_
_entity_poly.entity_id
_entity_poly.type
_entity_poly.pdbx_seq_one_letter_code
_entity_poly.pdbx_strand_id
1 'polypeptide(L)'
;NHVLHTLHDAYPDRYPLSATLDNYAAGNAEVVLRGDARRSVEQITAAALEAVADEIRHLLDEGVVASAADVDTCLILGAGYPFFLGGITKHLDQQGISERLFGTPFGSAEIPART
;
A
#
# COMPACT_ATOMS: atom_id res chain seq x y z
N ASN A 1 18.38 -17.38 5.85
CA ASN A 1 18.07 -15.95 6.08
C ASN A 1 19.29 -15.30 6.74
N HIS A 2 20.26 -14.84 5.96
CA HIS A 2 21.56 -14.39 6.51
C HIS A 2 21.46 -13.00 7.17
N VAL A 3 20.74 -12.06 6.54
CA VAL A 3 20.65 -10.67 7.01
C VAL A 3 19.95 -10.57 8.37
N LEU A 4 18.84 -11.28 8.59
CA LEU A 4 18.12 -11.21 9.86
C LEU A 4 18.95 -11.80 11.01
N HIS A 5 19.68 -12.88 10.77
CA HIS A 5 20.57 -13.50 11.77
C HIS A 5 21.70 -12.54 12.15
N THR A 6 22.36 -11.89 11.19
CA THR A 6 23.37 -10.86 11.47
C THR A 6 22.81 -9.69 12.29
N LEU A 7 21.58 -9.24 11.99
CA LEU A 7 20.94 -8.15 12.73
C LEU A 7 20.51 -8.57 14.14
N HIS A 8 20.09 -9.83 14.32
CA HIS A 8 19.76 -10.39 15.62
C HIS A 8 20.97 -10.48 16.53
N ASP A 9 22.11 -10.96 16.02
CA ASP A 9 23.36 -11.04 16.79
C ASP A 9 23.81 -9.66 17.30
N ALA A 10 23.62 -8.62 16.49
CA ALA A 10 23.98 -7.25 16.85
C ALA A 10 22.94 -6.55 17.74
N TYR A 11 21.64 -6.79 17.54
CA TYR A 11 20.54 -6.11 18.23
C TYR A 11 19.38 -7.06 18.55
N PRO A 12 19.54 -7.96 19.52
CA PRO A 12 18.60 -9.06 19.77
C PRO A 12 17.21 -8.59 20.18
N ASP A 13 17.12 -7.52 20.97
CA ASP A 13 15.84 -6.95 21.42
C ASP A 13 15.03 -6.28 20.30
N ARG A 14 15.70 -5.90 19.20
CA ARG A 14 15.08 -5.19 18.07
C ARG A 14 14.74 -6.13 16.91
N TYR A 15 15.54 -7.16 16.70
CA TYR A 15 15.37 -8.12 15.61
C TYR A 15 15.24 -9.54 16.17
N PRO A 16 14.13 -9.89 16.85
CA PRO A 16 13.95 -11.22 17.40
C PRO A 16 13.87 -12.27 16.29
N LEU A 17 14.52 -13.42 16.50
CA LEU A 17 14.36 -14.58 15.64
C LEU A 17 13.05 -15.31 15.96
N SER A 18 12.38 -15.75 14.89
CA SER A 18 11.20 -16.60 15.01
C SER A 18 11.62 -18.05 14.88
N ALA A 19 11.51 -18.80 15.98
CA ALA A 19 11.77 -20.24 16.00
C ALA A 19 10.95 -20.99 14.93
N THR A 20 9.73 -20.52 14.65
CA THR A 20 8.89 -21.07 13.58
C THR A 20 9.49 -20.86 12.19
N LEU A 21 9.95 -19.64 11.88
CA LEU A 21 10.56 -19.34 10.58
C LEU A 21 11.92 -20.04 10.41
N ASP A 22 12.69 -20.16 11.49
CA ASP A 22 13.95 -20.90 11.47
C ASP A 22 13.71 -22.40 11.24
N ASN A 23 12.68 -22.98 11.88
CA ASN A 23 12.27 -24.37 11.63
C ASN A 23 11.84 -24.61 10.18
N TYR A 24 11.11 -23.68 9.56
CA TYR A 24 10.78 -23.77 8.14
C TYR A 24 12.02 -23.64 7.24
N ALA A 25 12.92 -22.70 7.52
CA ALA A 25 14.14 -22.50 6.75
C ALA A 25 15.11 -23.69 6.86
N ALA A 26 15.14 -24.36 8.01
CA ALA A 26 15.93 -25.57 8.25
C ALA A 26 15.29 -26.85 7.68
N GLY A 27 14.04 -26.79 7.19
CA GLY A 27 13.29 -27.96 6.72
C GLY A 27 12.77 -28.87 7.84
N ASN A 28 12.79 -28.39 9.09
CA ASN A 28 12.34 -29.14 10.27
C ASN A 28 10.81 -29.07 10.49
N ALA A 29 10.13 -28.21 9.73
CA ALA A 29 8.69 -28.09 9.73
C ALA A 29 8.17 -27.90 8.30
N GLU A 30 7.01 -28.49 8.00
CA GLU A 30 6.36 -28.35 6.71
C GLU A 30 5.53 -27.07 6.67
N VAL A 31 5.69 -26.26 5.62
CA VAL A 31 4.82 -25.11 5.37
C VAL A 31 3.48 -25.64 4.86
N VAL A 32 2.47 -25.62 5.73
CA VAL A 32 1.11 -26.02 5.34
C VAL A 32 0.51 -24.94 4.43
N LEU A 33 0.50 -25.22 3.13
CA LEU A 33 -0.19 -24.39 2.14
C LEU A 33 -1.69 -24.73 2.18
N ARG A 34 -2.53 -23.77 2.60
CA ARG A 34 -3.99 -23.90 2.47
C ARG A 34 -4.43 -23.53 1.05
N GLY A 35 -4.63 -24.53 0.22
CA GLY A 35 -5.14 -24.36 -1.15
C GLY A 35 -4.18 -23.64 -2.09
N ASP A 36 -4.64 -23.37 -3.32
CA ASP A 36 -3.85 -22.70 -4.36
C ASP A 36 -4.49 -21.35 -4.76
N ALA A 37 -4.68 -20.47 -3.77
CA ALA A 37 -5.24 -19.13 -3.95
C ALA A 37 -4.15 -18.07 -4.15
N ARG A 38 -3.06 -18.42 -4.85
CA ARG A 38 -1.97 -17.49 -5.13
C ARG A 38 -2.48 -16.39 -6.06
N ARG A 39 -2.37 -15.14 -5.63
CA ARG A 39 -2.70 -13.98 -6.46
C ARG A 39 -1.53 -13.67 -7.38
N SER A 40 -1.81 -13.31 -8.62
CA SER A 40 -0.79 -12.78 -9.52
C SER A 40 -0.31 -11.41 -9.03
N VAL A 41 0.85 -10.95 -9.51
CA VAL A 41 1.38 -9.63 -9.17
C VAL A 41 0.40 -8.53 -9.58
N GLU A 42 -0.27 -8.70 -10.71
CA GLU A 42 -1.29 -7.78 -11.22
C GLU A 42 -2.51 -7.75 -10.29
N GLN A 43 -2.96 -8.91 -9.79
CA GLN A 43 -4.08 -8.98 -8.85
C GLN A 43 -3.74 -8.36 -7.49
N ILE A 44 -2.50 -8.51 -7.03
CA ILE A 44 -2.04 -7.87 -5.79
C ILE A 44 -1.94 -6.36 -5.98
N THR A 45 -1.32 -5.92 -7.08
CA THR A 45 -1.17 -4.50 -7.41
C THR A 45 -2.51 -3.82 -7.55
N ALA A 46 -3.45 -4.42 -8.29
CA ALA A 46 -4.79 -3.87 -8.46
C ALA A 46 -5.52 -3.72 -7.11
N ALA A 47 -5.48 -4.75 -6.26
CA ALA A 47 -6.12 -4.69 -4.95
C ALA A 47 -5.49 -3.65 -4.02
N ALA A 48 -4.17 -3.50 -4.06
CA ALA A 48 -3.48 -2.47 -3.29
C ALA A 48 -3.85 -1.06 -3.78
N LEU A 49 -3.89 -0.83 -5.09
CA LEU A 49 -4.27 0.47 -5.66
C LEU A 49 -5.75 0.80 -5.39
N GLU A 50 -6.65 -0.18 -5.45
CA GLU A 50 -8.06 0.01 -5.10
C GLU A 50 -8.23 0.36 -3.63
N ALA A 51 -7.57 -0.35 -2.72
CA ALA A 51 -7.61 -0.04 -1.30
C ALA A 51 -7.05 1.35 -1.00
N VAL A 52 -5.95 1.74 -1.65
CA VAL A 52 -5.41 3.09 -1.53
C VAL A 52 -6.39 4.13 -2.07
N ALA A 53 -7.05 3.88 -3.19
CA ALA A 53 -8.06 4.80 -3.73
C ALA A 53 -9.24 4.99 -2.76
N ASP A 54 -9.71 3.91 -2.13
CA ASP A 54 -10.78 3.92 -1.14
C ASP A 54 -10.41 4.76 0.09
N GLU A 55 -9.22 4.55 0.65
CA GLU A 55 -8.74 5.36 1.77
C GLU A 55 -8.56 6.84 1.41
N ILE A 56 -8.07 7.15 0.21
CA ILE A 56 -7.96 8.54 -0.26
C ILE A 56 -9.34 9.19 -0.34
N ARG A 57 -10.37 8.46 -0.80
CA ARG A 57 -11.75 8.95 -0.80
C ARG A 57 -12.23 9.24 0.62
N HIS A 58 -12.02 8.32 1.58
CA HIS A 58 -12.38 8.56 2.97
C HIS A 58 -11.67 9.78 3.56
N LEU A 59 -10.37 9.96 3.32
CA LEU A 59 -9.63 11.13 3.78
C LEU A 59 -10.22 12.45 3.27
N LEU A 60 -10.72 12.47 2.03
CA LEU A 60 -11.37 13.64 1.43
C LEU A 60 -12.77 13.86 2.00
N ASP A 61 -13.57 12.80 2.09
CA ASP A 61 -14.96 12.87 2.54
C ASP A 61 -15.05 13.25 4.03
N GLU A 62 -14.11 12.77 4.85
CA GLU A 62 -13.96 13.15 6.26
C GLU A 62 -13.27 14.52 6.44
N GLY A 63 -12.67 15.06 5.37
CA GLY A 63 -11.95 16.33 5.38
C GLY A 63 -10.67 16.31 6.22
N VAL A 64 -10.05 15.14 6.37
CA VAL A 64 -8.72 14.96 6.99
C VAL A 64 -7.66 15.68 6.17
N VAL A 65 -7.83 15.68 4.85
CA VAL A 65 -7.05 16.47 3.89
C VAL A 65 -7.98 17.45 3.16
N ALA A 66 -7.44 18.59 2.73
CA ALA A 66 -8.25 19.59 2.04
C ALA A 66 -8.47 19.20 0.57
N SER A 67 -7.51 18.50 -0.05
CA SER A 67 -7.57 18.11 -1.45
C SER A 67 -6.76 16.85 -1.76
N ALA A 68 -7.02 16.25 -2.93
CA ALA A 68 -6.23 15.14 -3.45
C ALA A 68 -4.73 15.49 -3.61
N ALA A 69 -4.43 16.76 -3.89
CA ALA A 69 -3.06 17.25 -4.01
C ALA A 69 -2.27 17.17 -2.68
N ASP A 70 -2.96 17.27 -1.53
CA ASP A 70 -2.31 17.13 -0.22
C ASP A 70 -1.84 15.69 0.01
N VAL A 71 -2.64 14.71 -0.41
CA VAL A 71 -2.26 13.28 -0.39
C VAL A 71 -1.09 13.04 -1.32
N ASP A 72 -1.14 13.52 -2.56
CA ASP A 72 -0.04 13.35 -3.51
C ASP A 72 1.26 13.96 -3.01
N THR A 73 1.19 15.17 -2.45
CA THR A 73 2.35 15.84 -1.85
C THR A 73 2.92 15.00 -0.70
N CYS A 74 2.07 14.49 0.18
CA CYS A 74 2.47 13.62 1.30
C CYS A 74 3.15 12.34 0.80
N LEU A 75 2.59 11.64 -0.19
CA LEU A 75 3.18 10.39 -0.66
C LEU A 75 4.43 10.59 -1.50
N ILE A 76 4.51 11.66 -2.31
CA ILE A 76 5.72 11.98 -3.07
C ILE A 76 6.87 12.30 -2.11
N LEU A 77 6.63 13.14 -1.10
CA LEU A 77 7.69 13.62 -0.20
C LEU A 77 7.98 12.67 0.97
N GLY A 78 6.97 11.95 1.46
CA GLY A 78 7.06 11.09 2.63
C GLY A 78 7.25 9.61 2.30
N ALA A 79 6.48 9.08 1.35
CA ALA A 79 6.50 7.66 0.97
C ALA A 79 7.34 7.37 -0.29
N GLY A 80 7.91 8.41 -0.92
CA GLY A 80 8.72 8.27 -2.13
C GLY A 80 7.93 7.87 -3.38
N TYR A 81 6.64 8.23 -3.46
CA TYR A 81 5.82 7.92 -4.63
C TYR A 81 6.39 8.61 -5.89
N PRO A 82 6.42 7.94 -7.06
CA PRO A 82 7.08 8.50 -8.25
C PRO A 82 6.45 9.80 -8.76
N PHE A 83 7.13 10.93 -8.57
CA PHE A 83 6.64 12.24 -9.00
C PHE A 83 6.41 12.34 -10.52
N PHE A 84 7.14 11.57 -11.33
CA PHE A 84 6.97 11.56 -12.79
C PHE A 84 5.66 10.90 -13.26
N LEU A 85 4.97 10.16 -12.37
CA LEU A 85 3.59 9.72 -12.58
C LEU A 85 2.57 10.81 -12.21
N GLY A 86 3.03 11.91 -11.62
CA GLY A 86 2.24 13.07 -11.21
C GLY A 86 1.43 12.88 -9.94
N GLY A 87 1.80 11.92 -9.09
CA GLY A 87 1.08 11.59 -7.85
C GLY A 87 0.29 10.28 -7.93
N ILE A 88 -0.09 9.74 -6.77
CA ILE A 88 -0.92 8.53 -6.70
C ILE A 88 -2.31 8.81 -7.27
N THR A 89 -2.90 9.98 -7.01
CA THR A 89 -4.28 10.25 -7.40
C THR A 89 -4.41 10.36 -8.92
N LYS A 90 -3.46 11.06 -9.56
CA LYS A 90 -3.34 11.10 -11.02
C LYS A 90 -3.09 9.71 -11.62
N HIS A 91 -2.25 8.90 -10.98
CA HIS A 91 -2.02 7.54 -11.44
C HIS A 91 -3.29 6.68 -11.35
N LEU A 92 -4.04 6.75 -10.25
CA LEU A 92 -5.32 6.06 -10.08
C LEU A 92 -6.37 6.50 -11.12
N ASP A 93 -6.42 7.80 -11.43
CA ASP A 93 -7.26 8.35 -12.50
C ASP A 93 -6.88 7.77 -13.87
N GLN A 94 -5.58 7.73 -14.20
CA GLN A 94 -5.09 7.18 -15.45
C GLN A 94 -5.31 5.67 -15.60
N GLN A 95 -5.28 4.93 -14.49
CA GLN A 95 -5.62 3.50 -14.45
C GLN A 95 -7.14 3.26 -14.50
N GLY A 96 -7.97 4.31 -14.49
CA GLY A 96 -9.43 4.22 -14.48
C GLY A 96 -10.00 3.65 -13.17
N ILE A 97 -9.22 3.62 -12.10
CA ILE A 97 -9.62 3.05 -10.81
C ILE A 97 -10.61 3.97 -10.12
N SER A 98 -10.33 5.27 -10.08
CA SER A 98 -11.22 6.28 -9.47
C SER A 98 -12.58 6.35 -10.16
N GLU A 99 -12.60 6.35 -11.49
CA GLU A 99 -13.84 6.29 -12.28
C GLU A 99 -14.63 5.03 -11.97
N ARG A 100 -13.98 3.86 -11.92
CA ARG A 100 -14.64 2.59 -11.65
C ARG A 100 -15.20 2.46 -10.23
N LEU A 101 -14.50 3.00 -9.23
CA LEU A 101 -14.91 2.91 -7.83
C LEU A 101 -15.90 4.00 -7.43
N PHE A 102 -15.73 5.22 -7.94
CA PHE A 102 -16.45 6.41 -7.47
C PHE A 102 -17.23 7.15 -8.56
N GLY A 103 -17.11 6.76 -9.83
CA GLY A 103 -17.76 7.43 -10.97
C GLY A 103 -17.21 8.81 -11.29
N THR A 104 -16.06 9.18 -10.72
CA THR A 104 -15.38 10.44 -11.03
C THR A 104 -13.89 10.38 -10.70
N PRO A 105 -13.02 11.02 -11.52
CA PRO A 105 -11.62 11.21 -11.18
C PRO A 105 -11.41 12.06 -9.91
N PHE A 106 -10.28 11.85 -9.22
CA PHE A 106 -9.87 12.71 -8.12
C PHE A 106 -9.54 14.13 -8.61
N GLY A 107 -8.95 14.26 -9.80
CA GLY A 107 -8.60 15.56 -10.39
C GLY A 107 -9.79 16.43 -10.81
N SER A 108 -11.00 15.87 -10.88
CA SER A 108 -12.23 16.59 -11.26
C SER A 108 -13.18 16.87 -10.10
N ALA A 109 -12.89 16.36 -8.91
CA ALA A 109 -13.75 16.59 -7.75
C ALA A 109 -13.65 18.05 -7.29
N GLU A 110 -14.68 18.85 -7.59
CA GLU A 110 -14.88 20.12 -6.88
C GLU A 110 -15.16 19.80 -5.41
N ILE A 111 -14.38 20.42 -4.51
CA ILE A 111 -14.58 20.28 -3.06
C ILE A 111 -15.92 20.94 -2.72
N PRO A 112 -16.92 20.22 -2.17
CA PRO A 112 -18.14 20.87 -1.72
C PRO A 112 -17.78 21.84 -0.60
N ALA A 113 -18.08 23.13 -0.82
CA ALA A 113 -17.90 24.17 0.18
C ALA A 113 -18.72 23.82 1.43
N ARG A 114 -18.07 23.74 2.60
CA ARG A 114 -18.78 23.54 3.87
C ARG A 114 -19.72 24.73 4.10
N THR A 115 -21.00 24.42 4.36
CA THR A 115 -22.01 25.35 4.89
C THR A 115 -21.91 25.39 6.41
#